data_AF-A0A7C5IYN2-F1
#
_entry.id   AF-A0A7C5IYN2-F1
#
_cell.length_a   1.000
_cell.length_b   1.000
_cell.length_c   1.000
_cell.angle_alpha   90.00
_cell.angle_beta   90.00
_cell.angle_gamma   90.00
#
_symmetry.space_group_name_H-M   'P 1'
#
loop_
_entity.id
_entity.type
_entity.pdbx_description
1 polymer ?
#
loop_
_entity_poly.entity_id
_entity_poly.type
_entity_poly.pdbx_seq_one_letter_code
_entity_poly.pdbx_strand_id
1 'polypeptide(L)'
;LELSDLRARQVRQEDFERFDYILAMDEDNHYSLSLICPLEHQGKLKLLMEYAEHWGEREVPDPYYGGDQGFERVFDMVEEACRGLLEEIRSRHL
;
A
#
# COMPACT_ATOMS: atom_id res chain seq x y z
N LEU A 1 -7.63 17.19 0.60
CA LEU A 1 -8.17 15.82 0.40
C LEU A 1 -9.40 15.69 1.28
N GLU A 2 -10.55 15.30 0.71
CA GLU A 2 -11.76 15.04 1.48
C GLU A 2 -11.87 13.54 1.75
N LEU A 3 -11.79 13.15 3.03
CA LEU A 3 -11.70 11.75 3.47
C LEU A 3 -12.89 11.34 4.37
N SER A 4 -13.87 12.23 4.55
CA SER A 4 -14.97 12.10 5.51
C SER A 4 -15.85 10.87 5.31
N ASP A 5 -15.89 10.32 4.11
CA ASP A 5 -16.69 9.13 3.77
C ASP A 5 -15.92 7.82 3.90
N LEU A 6 -14.60 7.87 4.12
CA LEU A 6 -13.78 6.67 4.26
C LEU A 6 -14.01 6.02 5.62
N ARG A 7 -14.19 4.70 5.64
CA ARG A 7 -14.36 3.90 6.84
C ARG A 7 -13.41 2.71 6.80
N ALA A 8 -12.76 2.44 7.92
CA ALA A 8 -11.95 1.25 8.08
C ALA A 8 -12.82 0.00 7.87
N ARG A 9 -12.27 -0.99 7.16
CA ARG A 9 -12.88 -2.30 6.99
C ARG A 9 -11.77 -3.35 7.00
N GLN A 10 -12.12 -4.56 7.40
CA GLN A 10 -11.23 -5.70 7.26
C GLN A 10 -11.16 -6.16 5.81
N VAL A 11 -9.98 -6.63 5.40
CA VAL A 11 -9.77 -7.32 4.12
C VAL A 11 -10.52 -8.65 4.13
N ARG A 12 -11.12 -9.02 3.00
CA ARG A 12 -11.85 -10.27 2.80
C ARG A 12 -11.32 -11.02 1.59
N GLN A 13 -11.66 -12.29 1.45
CA GLN A 13 -11.17 -13.12 0.34
C GLN A 13 -11.56 -12.55 -1.02
N GLU A 14 -12.76 -11.97 -1.14
CA GLU A 14 -13.26 -11.41 -2.39
C GLU A 14 -12.44 -10.18 -2.86
N ASP A 15 -11.67 -9.56 -1.96
CA ASP A 15 -10.78 -8.45 -2.33
C ASP A 15 -9.64 -8.95 -3.24
N PHE A 16 -9.14 -10.17 -3.04
CA PHE A 16 -8.05 -10.73 -3.86
C PHE A 16 -8.48 -11.00 -5.31
N GLU A 17 -9.76 -11.31 -5.51
CA GLU A 17 -10.35 -11.44 -6.84
C GLU A 17 -10.63 -10.06 -7.45
N ARG A 18 -11.20 -9.15 -6.65
CA ARG A 18 -11.72 -7.85 -7.12
C ARG A 18 -10.64 -6.85 -7.52
N PHE A 19 -9.51 -6.81 -6.81
CA PHE A 19 -8.47 -5.81 -7.05
C PHE A 19 -7.31 -6.39 -7.87
N ASP A 20 -6.73 -5.57 -8.75
CA ASP A 20 -5.56 -5.95 -9.55
C ASP A 20 -4.24 -5.75 -8.79
N TYR A 21 -4.20 -4.75 -7.91
CA TYR A 21 -3.07 -4.40 -7.07
C TYR A 21 -3.52 -4.37 -5.61
N ILE A 22 -2.80 -5.07 -4.74
CA ILE A 22 -3.04 -5.08 -3.29
C ILE A 22 -1.73 -4.70 -2.61
N LEU A 23 -1.73 -3.49 -2.05
CA LEU A 23 -0.53 -2.83 -1.58
C LEU A 23 -0.52 -2.79 -0.06
N ALA A 24 0.44 -3.51 0.53
CA ALA A 24 0.71 -3.50 1.96
C ALA A 24 1.58 -2.29 2.34
N MET A 25 1.34 -1.75 3.53
CA MET A 25 2.10 -0.60 4.05
C MET A 25 3.46 -1.03 4.63
N ASP A 26 3.52 -2.23 5.21
CA ASP A 26 4.70 -2.82 5.83
C ASP A 26 4.75 -4.35 5.58
N GLU A 27 5.83 -4.99 5.99
CA GLU A 27 6.04 -6.44 5.81
C GLU A 27 5.08 -7.27 6.68
N ASP A 28 4.64 -6.76 7.84
CA ASP A 28 3.67 -7.45 8.71
C ASP A 28 2.28 -7.54 8.05
N ASN A 29 1.86 -6.46 7.39
CA ASN A 29 0.65 -6.36 6.58
C ASN A 29 0.77 -7.31 5.39
N HIS A 30 1.90 -7.29 4.69
CA HIS A 30 2.16 -8.16 3.55
C HIS A 30 2.11 -9.64 3.97
N TYR A 31 2.78 -10.00 5.07
CA TYR A 31 2.77 -11.33 5.64
C TYR A 31 1.34 -11.77 6.00
N SER A 32 0.60 -10.92 6.72
CA SER A 32 -0.78 -11.20 7.12
C SER A 32 -1.71 -11.42 5.93
N LEU A 33 -1.56 -10.62 4.87
CA LEU A 33 -2.29 -10.79 3.61
C LEU A 33 -1.89 -12.08 2.91
N SER A 34 -0.60 -12.42 2.88
CA SER A 34 -0.09 -13.63 2.22
C SER A 34 -0.65 -14.92 2.84
N LEU A 35 -0.94 -14.91 4.14
CA LEU A 35 -1.52 -16.06 4.85
C LEU A 35 -2.97 -16.36 4.44
N ILE A 36 -3.72 -15.35 3.99
CA ILE A 36 -5.14 -15.47 3.63
C ILE A 36 -5.41 -15.35 2.12
N CYS A 37 -4.40 -14.97 1.34
CA CYS A 37 -4.49 -14.79 -0.10
C CYS A 37 -4.42 -16.13 -0.84
N PRO A 38 -5.38 -16.45 -1.74
CA PRO A 38 -5.30 -17.61 -2.62
C PRO A 38 -4.01 -17.61 -3.47
N LEU A 39 -3.45 -18.79 -3.74
CA LEU A 39 -2.17 -18.95 -4.43
C LEU A 39 -2.14 -18.26 -5.80
N GLU A 40 -3.24 -18.31 -6.53
CA GLU A 40 -3.44 -17.68 -7.84
C GLU A 40 -3.41 -16.14 -7.79
N HIS A 41 -3.54 -15.53 -6.61
CA HIS A 41 -3.58 -14.08 -6.42
C HIS A 41 -2.35 -13.53 -5.67
N GLN A 42 -1.44 -14.39 -5.22
CA GLN A 42 -0.22 -13.98 -4.50
C GLN A 42 0.64 -12.99 -5.30
N GLY A 43 0.65 -13.09 -6.63
CA GLY A 43 1.39 -12.16 -7.50
C GLY A 43 0.88 -10.71 -7.47
N LYS A 44 -0.32 -10.46 -6.93
CA LYS A 44 -0.91 -9.12 -6.78
C LYS A 44 -0.47 -8.40 -5.51
N LEU A 45 0.11 -9.14 -4.54
CA LEU A 45 0.57 -8.57 -3.27
C LEU A 45 1.93 -7.91 -3.45
N LYS A 46 2.03 -6.65 -3.02
CA LYS A 46 3.25 -5.83 -3.09
C LYS A 46 3.34 -4.91 -1.89
N LEU A 47 4.53 -4.43 -1.56
CA LEU A 47 4.68 -3.29 -0.66
C LEU A 47 4.43 -2.00 -1.45
N LEU A 48 3.75 -1.03 -0.84
CA LEU A 48 3.53 0.27 -1.45
C LEU A 48 4.88 0.95 -1.79
N MET A 49 5.87 0.83 -0.91
CA MET A 49 7.19 1.44 -1.09
C MET A 49 8.04 0.79 -2.20
N GLU A 50 7.61 -0.33 -2.81
CA GLU A 50 8.25 -0.80 -4.06
C GLU A 50 8.10 0.22 -5.21
N TYR A 51 7.18 1.17 -5.07
CA TYR A 51 6.90 2.23 -6.04
C TYR A 51 7.50 3.59 -5.70
N ALA A 52 8.29 3.68 -4.63
CA ALA A 52 8.99 4.90 -4.23
C ALA A 52 10.47 4.80 -4.63
N GLU A 53 10.99 5.80 -5.34
CA GLU A 53 12.37 5.75 -5.86
C GLU A 53 13.39 6.40 -4.91
N HIS A 54 12.96 7.39 -4.12
CA HIS A 54 13.85 8.25 -3.34
C HIS A 54 13.90 7.90 -1.85
N TRP A 55 13.23 6.83 -1.43
CA TRP A 55 13.25 6.34 -0.06
C TRP A 55 14.17 5.12 0.06
N GLY A 56 14.97 5.08 1.13
CA GLY A 56 15.76 3.90 1.46
C GLY A 56 14.95 2.85 2.21
N GLU A 57 13.82 3.26 2.77
CA GLU A 57 12.89 2.47 3.55
C GLU A 57 11.93 1.69 2.64
N ARG A 58 11.75 0.40 2.95
CA ARG A 58 10.82 -0.50 2.24
C ARG A 58 9.43 -0.57 2.88
N GLU A 59 9.26 0.05 4.05
CA GLU A 59 8.04 -0.01 4.84
C GLU A 59 7.60 1.41 5.19
N VAL A 60 6.30 1.64 5.15
CA VAL A 60 5.68 2.86 5.70
C VAL A 60 5.56 2.65 7.21
N PRO A 61 6.25 3.46 8.04
CA PRO A 61 6.16 3.32 9.49
C PRO A 61 4.75 3.69 9.97
N ASP A 62 4.28 3.04 11.04
CA ASP A 62 3.01 3.38 11.66
C ASP A 62 3.07 4.80 12.28
N PRO A 63 2.28 5.78 11.79
CA PRO A 63 2.33 7.16 12.27
C PRO A 63 1.69 7.34 13.66
N TYR A 64 0.88 6.39 14.15
CA TYR A 64 0.11 6.54 15.39
C TYR A 64 0.99 6.74 16.64
N TYR A 65 2.26 6.36 16.57
CA TYR A 65 3.21 6.48 17.69
C TYR A 65 4.19 7.67 17.57
N GLY A 66 4.17 8.40 16.44
CA GLY A 66 5.17 9.42 16.10
C GLY A 66 4.75 10.88 16.34
N GLY A 67 3.50 11.14 16.74
CA GLY A 67 2.95 12.50 16.77
C GLY A 67 2.87 13.13 15.37
N ASP A 68 2.67 14.46 15.29
CA ASP A 68 2.39 15.15 14.02
C ASP A 68 3.50 14.97 12.96
N GLN A 69 4.77 14.96 13.37
CA GLN A 69 5.91 14.74 12.47
C GLN A 69 5.93 13.33 11.86
N GLY A 70 5.39 12.33 12.58
CA GLY A 70 5.23 10.98 12.05
C GLY A 70 4.25 10.93 10.88
N PHE A 71 3.15 11.68 10.99
CA PHE A 71 2.15 11.78 9.92
C PHE A 71 2.66 12.51 8.69
N GLU A 72 3.40 13.62 8.87
CA GLU A 72 3.99 14.36 7.72
C GLU A 72 4.95 13.47 6.93
N ARG A 73 5.85 12.76 7.61
CA ARG A 73 6.78 11.84 6.94
C ARG A 73 6.05 10.71 6.21
N VAL A 74 5.06 10.08 6.85
CA VAL A 74 4.27 9.02 6.22
C VAL A 74 3.50 9.54 5.01
N PHE A 75 2.97 10.76 5.10
CA PHE A 75 2.27 11.40 4.00
C PHE A 75 3.19 11.59 2.79
N ASP A 76 4.41 12.11 2.99
CA ASP A 76 5.39 12.28 1.90
C ASP A 76 5.78 10.94 1.25
N MET A 77 6.02 9.90 2.07
CA MET A 77 6.32 8.55 1.59
C MET A 77 5.19 7.99 0.72
N VAL A 78 3.95 8.07 1.21
CA VAL A 78 2.76 7.56 0.51
C VAL A 78 2.51 8.36 -0.77
N GLU A 79 2.69 9.68 -0.74
CA GLU A 79 2.47 10.53 -1.90
C GLU A 79 3.47 10.21 -3.03
N GLU A 80 4.75 10.01 -2.70
CA GLU A 80 5.76 9.61 -3.69
C GLU A 80 5.46 8.21 -4.27
N ALA A 81 5.20 7.23 -3.40
CA ALA A 81 4.90 5.87 -3.84
C ALA A 81 3.65 5.83 -4.74
N CYS A 82 2.62 6.62 -4.44
CA CYS A 82 1.42 6.74 -5.27
C CYS A 82 1.73 7.32 -6.66
N ARG A 83 2.69 8.25 -6.79
CA ARG A 83 3.12 8.77 -8.11
C ARG A 83 3.81 7.69 -8.92
N GLY A 84 4.77 6.98 -8.33
CA GLY A 84 5.49 5.90 -9.03
C GLY A 84 4.55 4.74 -9.43
N LEU A 85 3.61 4.38 -8.56
CA LEU A 85 2.56 3.40 -8.87
C LEU A 85 1.72 3.85 -10.07
N LEU A 86 1.30 5.11 -10.10
CA LEU A 86 0.51 5.64 -11.21
C LEU A 86 1.29 5.60 -12.52
N GLU A 87 2.58 5.91 -12.50
CA GLU A 87 3.45 5.81 -13.68
C GLU A 87 3.59 4.36 -14.17
N GLU A 88 3.80 3.40 -13.26
CA GLU A 88 3.81 1.98 -13.61
C GLU A 88 2.48 1.57 -14.27
N ILE A 89 1.34 1.87 -13.63
CA ILE A 89 0.02 1.51 -14.14
C ILE A 89 -0.19 2.10 -15.55
N ARG A 90 0.19 3.37 -15.76
CA ARG A 90 0.12 4.00 -17.08
C ARG A 90 0.98 3.26 -18.08
N SER A 91 2.24 2.95 -17.76
CA SER A 91 3.14 2.26 -18.69
C SER A 91 2.69 0.84 -19.08
N ARG A 92 1.95 0.15 -18.20
CA ARG A 92 1.49 -1.22 -18.43
C ARG A 92 0.16 -1.30 -19.18
N HIS A 93 -0.67 -0.25 -19.08
CA HIS A 93 -2.07 -0.29 -19.54
C HIS A 93 -2.46 0.84 -20.50
N LEU A 94 -1.58 1.78 -20.82
CA LEU A 94 -1.75 2.83 -21.85
C LEU A 94 -0.64 2.76 -22.90
#